data_AF-A0A8T6CIP0-F1
#
_entry.id   AF-A0A8T6CIP0-F1
#
_cell.length_a   1.000
_cell.length_b   1.000
_cell.length_c   1.000
_cell.angle_alpha   90.00
_cell.angle_beta   90.00
_cell.angle_gamma   90.00
#
_symmetry.space_group_name_H-M   'P 1'
#
loop_
_entity.id
_entity.type
_entity.pdbx_description
1 polymer ?
#
loop_
_entity_poly.entity_id
_entity_poly.type
_entity_poly.pdbx_seq_one_letter_code
_entity_poly.pdbx_strand_id
1 'polypeptide(L)'
;MSIDLGELNWLAVVVAAVAAYVLGAVYYMALAKPWMAAAKLTREQIEGSDNKTAYGLAALASVIGAVVLAILVQATGAADAAEGLLVGLI
;
A
#
# COMPACT_ATOMS: atom_id res chain seq x y z
N MET A 1 -24.51 -9.37 2.39
CA MET A 1 -23.11 -9.81 2.46
C MET A 1 -22.58 -9.41 3.82
N SER A 2 -22.27 -10.38 4.68
CA SER A 2 -21.60 -10.13 5.96
C SER A 2 -20.10 -10.11 5.69
N ILE A 3 -19.40 -9.07 6.17
CA ILE A 3 -17.93 -9.06 6.19
C ILE A 3 -17.51 -9.93 7.37
N ASP A 4 -16.83 -11.05 7.09
CA ASP A 4 -16.27 -11.91 8.13
C ASP A 4 -14.74 -11.82 8.10
N LEU A 5 -14.19 -11.16 9.13
CA LEU A 5 -12.75 -10.99 9.30
C LEU A 5 -12.04 -12.30 9.68
N GLY A 6 -12.77 -13.28 10.23
CA GLY A 6 -12.25 -14.59 10.58
C GLY A 6 -11.96 -15.46 9.36
N GLU A 7 -12.66 -15.21 8.25
CA GLU A 7 -12.49 -15.96 6.99
C GLU A 7 -11.40 -15.38 6.07
N LEU A 8 -10.80 -14.23 6.43
CA LEU A 8 -9.73 -13.64 5.64
C LEU A 8 -8.46 -14.50 5.70
N ASN A 9 -7.79 -14.65 4.56
CA ASN A 9 -6.45 -15.22 4.51
C ASN A 9 -5.43 -14.21 5.06
N TRP A 10 -5.20 -14.24 6.37
CA TRP A 10 -4.29 -13.31 7.06
C TRP A 10 -2.84 -13.40 6.58
N LEU A 11 -2.40 -14.56 6.09
CA LEU A 11 -1.08 -14.66 5.46
C LEU A 11 -1.04 -13.83 4.17
N ALA A 12 -2.07 -13.91 3.33
CA ALA A 12 -2.18 -13.09 2.14
C ALA A 12 -2.26 -11.59 2.48
N VAL A 13 -2.97 -11.21 3.55
CA VAL A 13 -3.02 -9.81 4.04
C VAL A 13 -1.63 -9.31 4.40
N VAL A 14 -0.85 -10.07 5.16
CA VAL A 14 0.52 -9.69 5.54
C VAL A 14 1.42 -9.56 4.31
N VAL A 15 1.33 -10.52 3.38
CA VAL A 15 2.11 -10.47 2.11
C VAL A 15 1.73 -9.24 1.29
N ALA A 16 0.43 -8.95 1.15
CA ALA A 16 -0.06 -7.77 0.44
C ALA A 16 0.39 -6.47 1.10
N ALA A 17 0.37 -6.38 2.43
CA ALA A 17 0.85 -5.21 3.17
C ALA A 17 2.36 -4.97 2.94
N VAL A 18 3.17 -6.04 2.98
CA VAL A 18 4.61 -5.96 2.69
C VAL A 18 4.84 -5.53 1.24
N ALA A 19 4.10 -6.12 0.29
CA ALA A 19 4.19 -5.76 -1.12
C ALA A 19 3.84 -4.29 -1.35
N ALA A 20 2.75 -3.79 -0.77
CA ALA A 20 2.34 -2.40 -0.87
C ALA A 20 3.40 -1.44 -0.29
N TYR A 21 3.97 -1.78 0.87
CA TYR A 21 5.03 -0.98 1.49
C TYR A 21 6.30 -0.93 0.63
N VAL A 22 6.74 -2.09 0.10
CA VAL A 22 7.91 -2.19 -0.78
C VAL A 22 7.68 -1.42 -2.08
N LEU A 23 6.49 -1.53 -2.69
CA LEU A 23 6.15 -0.75 -3.89
C LEU A 23 6.20 0.75 -3.62
N GLY A 24 5.71 1.20 -2.46
CA GLY A 24 5.84 2.59 -2.02
C GLY A 24 7.31 3.02 -1.91
N ALA A 25 8.16 2.19 -1.31
CA ALA A 25 9.60 2.46 -1.22
C ALA A 25 10.26 2.56 -2.61
N VAL A 26 9.96 1.61 -3.51
CA VAL A 26 10.45 1.61 -4.90
C VAL A 26 9.99 2.86 -5.65
N TYR A 27 8.72 3.25 -5.48
CA TYR A 27 8.18 4.48 -6.05
C TYR A 27 8.98 5.72 -5.60
N TYR A 28 9.25 5.87 -4.30
CA TYR A 28 10.07 6.97 -3.80
C TYR A 28 11.51 6.90 -4.32
N MET A 29 12.14 5.73 -4.35
CA MET A 29 13.50 5.58 -4.88
C MET A 29 13.61 5.97 -6.36
N ALA A 30 12.61 5.63 -7.17
CA ALA A 30 12.60 5.89 -8.61
C ALA A 30 12.18 7.33 -8.95
N LEU A 31 11.16 7.87 -8.26
CA LEU A 31 10.44 9.07 -8.69
C LEU A 31 10.53 10.25 -7.72
N ALA A 32 11.24 10.14 -6.58
CA ALA A 32 11.38 11.28 -5.67
C ALA A 32 12.04 12.49 -6.37
N LYS A 33 13.11 12.29 -7.16
CA LYS A 33 13.82 13.40 -7.84
C LYS A 33 12.92 14.23 -8.76
N PRO A 34 12.21 13.65 -9.76
CA PRO A 34 11.33 14.42 -10.62
C PRO A 34 10.17 15.06 -9.85
N TRP A 35 9.62 14.38 -8.84
CA TRP A 35 8.56 14.95 -8.00
C TRP A 35 9.03 16.18 -7.21
N MET A 36 10.20 16.10 -6.57
CA MET A 36 10.79 17.24 -5.85
C MET A 36 11.08 18.43 -6.77
N ALA A 37 11.59 18.18 -7.98
CA ALA A 37 11.85 19.22 -8.96
C ALA A 37 10.56 19.93 -9.40
N ALA A 38 9.48 19.17 -9.67
CA ALA A 38 8.18 19.73 -10.02
C ALA A 38 7.55 20.53 -8.86
N ALA A 39 7.75 20.06 -7.62
CA ALA A 39 7.29 20.74 -6.41
C ALA A 39 8.17 21.92 -5.97
N LYS A 40 9.29 22.20 -6.69
CA LYS A 40 10.30 23.22 -6.34
C LYS A 40 10.88 23.04 -4.92
N LEU A 41 11.01 21.79 -4.49
CA LEU A 41 11.60 21.43 -3.20
C LEU A 41 13.09 21.15 -3.37
N THR A 42 13.91 21.71 -2.49
CA THR A 42 15.35 21.40 -2.42
C THR A 42 15.60 20.30 -1.41
N ARG A 43 16.72 19.58 -1.55
CA ARG A 43 17.04 18.42 -0.70
C ARG A 43 17.23 18.83 0.77
N GLU A 44 17.77 20.02 0.99
CA GLU A 44 18.00 20.61 2.30
C GLU A 44 16.69 20.87 3.06
N GLN A 45 15.58 21.11 2.35
CA GLN A 45 14.26 21.33 2.96
C GLN A 45 13.63 20.03 3.50
N ILE A 46 14.15 18.86 3.10
CA ILE A 46 13.52 17.55 3.33
C ILE A 46 14.42 16.62 4.15
N GLU A 47 15.74 16.86 4.15
CA GLU A 47 16.71 16.08 4.94
C GLU A 47 16.55 16.22 6.46
N GLY A 48 15.77 17.19 6.95
CA GLY A 48 15.50 17.41 8.38
C GLY A 48 14.21 16.78 8.93
N SER A 49 13.38 16.15 8.09
CA SER A 49 12.10 15.58 8.52
C SER A 49 12.30 14.30 9.34
N ASP A 50 11.52 14.08 10.40
CA ASP A 50 11.53 12.81 11.15
C ASP A 50 10.94 11.67 10.29
N ASN A 51 11.81 11.06 9.49
CA ASN A 51 11.45 10.03 8.53
C ASN A 51 10.91 8.76 9.21
N LYS A 52 11.21 8.51 10.49
CA LYS A 52 10.76 7.31 11.22
C LYS A 52 9.24 7.28 11.38
N THR A 53 8.66 8.41 11.78
CA THR A 53 7.21 8.53 11.95
C THR A 53 6.50 8.34 10.61
N ALA A 54 7.03 8.93 9.54
CA ALA A 54 6.47 8.76 8.19
C ALA A 54 6.52 7.30 7.71
N TYR A 55 7.65 6.61 7.89
CA TYR A 55 7.78 5.19 7.54
C TYR A 55 6.85 4.30 8.36
N GLY A 56 6.75 4.55 9.67
CA GLY A 56 5.81 3.82 10.55
C GLY A 56 4.36 4.00 10.12
N LEU A 57 3.97 5.23 9.77
CA LEU A 57 2.62 5.52 9.28
C LEU A 57 2.36 4.86 7.92
N ALA A 58 3.34 4.86 7.01
CA ALA A 58 3.22 4.18 5.73
C ALA A 58 3.08 2.65 5.88
N ALA A 59 3.80 2.04 6.82
CA ALA A 59 3.66 0.62 7.13
C ALA A 59 2.26 0.31 7.68
N LEU A 60 1.76 1.11 8.62
CA LEU A 60 0.40 0.96 9.16
C LEU A 60 -0.66 1.14 8.07
N ALA A 61 -0.52 2.17 7.22
CA ALA A 61 -1.43 2.41 6.10
C ALA A 61 -1.42 1.24 5.11
N SER A 62 -0.26 0.62 4.87
CA SER A 62 -0.14 -0.56 4.00
C SER A 62 -0.89 -1.77 4.57
N VAL A 63 -0.83 -1.98 5.89
CA VAL A 63 -1.62 -3.04 6.57
C VAL A 63 -3.11 -2.76 6.47
N ILE A 64 -3.55 -1.54 6.77
CA ILE A 64 -4.96 -1.15 6.66
C ILE A 64 -5.46 -1.34 5.22
N GLY A 65 -4.70 -0.87 4.23
CA GLY A 65 -5.03 -1.03 2.81
C GLY A 65 -5.12 -2.50 2.40
N ALA A 66 -4.22 -3.36 2.88
CA ALA A 66 -4.26 -4.79 2.62
C ALA A 66 -5.49 -5.49 3.23
N VAL A 67 -5.91 -5.08 4.44
CA VAL A 67 -7.15 -5.59 5.05
C VAL A 67 -8.37 -5.16 4.23
N VAL A 68 -8.43 -3.89 3.82
CA VAL A 68 -9.51 -3.38 2.96
C VAL A 68 -9.55 -4.13 1.62
N LEU A 69 -8.39 -4.35 1.00
CA LEU A 69 -8.30 -5.13 -0.24
C LEU A 69 -8.80 -6.58 -0.03
N ALA A 70 -8.44 -7.22 1.07
CA ALA A 70 -8.91 -8.57 1.38
C ALA A 70 -10.44 -8.62 1.58
N ILE A 71 -11.03 -7.58 2.19
CA ILE A 71 -12.48 -7.43 2.29
C ILE A 71 -13.10 -7.25 0.90
N LEU A 72 -12.49 -6.48 0.00
CA LEU A 72 -12.98 -6.31 -1.38
C LEU A 72 -12.91 -7.61 -2.18
N VAL A 73 -11.84 -8.38 -2.04
CA VAL A 73 -11.70 -9.70 -2.66
C VAL A 73 -12.78 -10.66 -2.13
N GLN A 74 -13.02 -10.70 -0.82
CA GLN A 74 -14.12 -11.46 -0.23
C GLN A 74 -15.48 -10.97 -0.75
N ALA A 75 -15.66 -9.65 -0.89
CA ALA A 75 -16.91 -9.03 -1.31
C ALA A 75 -17.26 -9.26 -2.79
N THR A 76 -16.24 -9.43 -3.62
CA THR A 76 -16.38 -9.67 -5.06
C THR A 76 -16.41 -11.16 -5.39
N GLY A 77 -15.96 -12.02 -4.48
CA GLY A 77 -15.82 -13.45 -4.71
C GLY A 77 -14.68 -13.80 -5.66
N ALA A 78 -13.73 -12.88 -5.87
CA ALA A 78 -12.59 -13.10 -6.76
C ALA A 78 -11.78 -14.32 -6.29
N ALA A 79 -11.63 -15.30 -7.17
CA ALA A 79 -11.04 -16.60 -6.89
C ALA A 79 -9.78 -16.87 -7.73
N ASP A 80 -9.51 -16.08 -8.77
CA ASP A 80 -8.31 -16.19 -9.60
C ASP A 80 -7.56 -14.86 -9.79
N ALA A 81 -6.41 -14.93 -10.48
CA ALA A 81 -5.54 -13.78 -10.69
C ALA A 81 -6.14 -12.72 -11.63
N ALA A 82 -6.96 -13.12 -12.60
CA ALA A 82 -7.60 -12.18 -13.53
C ALA A 82 -8.69 -11.40 -12.81
N GLU A 83 -9.51 -12.08 -12.02
CA GLU A 83 -10.52 -11.46 -11.16
C GLU A 83 -9.86 -10.54 -10.11
N GLY A 84 -8.78 -11.00 -9.47
CA GLY A 84 -8.00 -10.18 -8.53
C GLY A 84 -7.41 -8.92 -9.18
N LEU A 85 -6.98 -8.99 -10.44
CA LEU A 85 -6.53 -7.82 -11.19
C LEU A 85 -7.67 -6.83 -11.44
N LEU A 86 -8.86 -7.32 -11.79
CA LEU A 86 -10.04 -6.47 -11.98
C LEU A 86 -10.46 -5.77 -10.68
N VAL A 87 -10.38 -6.45 -9.54
CA VAL A 87 -10.59 -5.85 -8.22
C VAL A 87 -9.57 -4.74 -7.95
N GLY A 88 -8.32 -4.89 -8.38
CA GLY A 88 -7.30 -3.87 -8.20
C GLY A 88 -7.43 -2.64 -9.11
N LEU A 89 -8.31 -2.66 -10.13
CA LEU A 89 -8.53 -1.53 -11.05
C LEU A 89 -9.58 -0.54 -10.55
N ILE A 90 -10.36 -0.91 -9.53
CA ILE A 90 -11.42 -0.08 -8.94
C ILE A 90 -11.00 0.46 -7.58
#